data_AF-X1DPA3-F1
#
_entry.id   AF-X1DPA3-F1
#
_cell.length_a   1.000
_cell.length_b   1.000
_cell.length_c   1.000
_cell.angle_alpha   90.00
_cell.angle_beta   90.00
_cell.angle_gamma   90.00
#
_symmetry.space_group_name_H-M   'P 1'
#
loop_
_entity.id
_entity.type
_entity.pdbx_description
1 polymer ?
#
loop_
_entity_poly.entity_id
_entity_poly.type
_entity_poly.pdbx_seq_one_letter_code
_entity_poly.pdbx_strand_id
1 'polypeptide(L)' 'IFARGQSKEYFDRLKCLFDIQAKTDFEPLLQAIQEEKLPVPKWKGTSLNPAALLGYEQLATRP' A
#
# COMPACT_ATOMS: atom_id res chain seq x y z
N ILE A 1 10.31 4.14 -3.35
CA ILE A 1 9.20 3.86 -4.29
C ILE A 1 7.90 4.47 -3.74
N PHE A 2 7.43 4.03 -2.57
CA PHE A 2 6.15 4.49 -1.97
C PHE A 2 6.10 6.00 -1.61
N ALA A 3 7.19 6.60 -1.09
CA ALA A 3 7.23 8.04 -0.83
C ALA A 3 7.03 8.92 -2.09
N ARG A 4 7.31 8.38 -3.29
CA ARG A 4 7.09 9.08 -4.57
C ARG A 4 5.69 8.82 -5.15
N GLY A 5 4.98 7.79 -4.67
CA GLY A 5 3.61 7.44 -5.05
C GLY A 5 2.53 8.44 -4.59
N GLN A 6 2.94 9.52 -3.91
CA GLN A 6 2.04 10.59 -3.53
C GLN A 6 1.51 11.38 -4.73
N SER A 7 2.33 11.52 -5.80
CA SER A 7 1.90 12.11 -7.06
C SER A 7 1.05 11.14 -7.85
N LYS A 8 -0.07 11.62 -8.37
CA LYS A 8 -0.97 10.84 -9.22
C LYS A 8 -0.27 10.33 -10.47
N GLU A 9 0.52 11.16 -11.15
CA GLU A 9 1.27 10.75 -12.34
C GLU A 9 2.24 9.60 -12.04
N TYR A 10 2.93 9.66 -10.91
CA TYR A 10 3.84 8.60 -10.51
C TYR A 10 3.10 7.33 -10.10
N PHE A 11 1.97 7.45 -9.40
CA PHE A 11 1.11 6.33 -9.05
C PHE A 11 0.56 5.62 -10.31
N ASP A 12 0.12 6.38 -11.32
CA ASP A 12 -0.41 5.82 -12.57
C ASP A 12 0.63 5.01 -13.36
N ARG A 13 1.92 5.33 -13.20
CA ARG A 13 3.01 4.52 -13.77
C ARG A 13 3.33 3.28 -12.94
N LEU A 14 3.05 3.30 -11.64
CA LEU A 14 3.31 2.19 -10.72
C LEU A 14 2.18 1.16 -10.63
N LYS A 15 0.94 1.57 -10.87
CA LYS A 15 -0.23 0.70 -10.69
C LYS A 15 -0.15 -0.62 -11.47
N CYS A 16 0.50 -0.61 -12.64
CA CYS A 16 0.72 -1.82 -13.44
C CYS A 16 1.66 -2.84 -12.77
N LEU A 17 2.57 -2.41 -11.90
CA LEU A 17 3.47 -3.33 -11.17
C LEU A 17 2.72 -4.15 -10.12
N PHE A 18 1.59 -3.64 -9.64
CA PHE A 18 0.76 -4.28 -8.64
C PHE A 18 -0.50 -4.92 -9.23
N ASP A 19 -0.65 -4.85 -10.56
CA ASP A 19 -1.85 -5.31 -11.28
C ASP A 19 -3.15 -4.70 -10.74
N ILE A 20 -3.13 -3.39 -10.46
CA ILE A 20 -4.28 -2.62 -9.95
C ILE A 20 -4.65 -1.46 -10.87
N GLN A 21 -5.90 -1.01 -10.80
CA GLN A 21 -6.44 0.11 -11.56
C GLN A 21 -6.55 1.38 -10.72
N ALA A 22 -6.86 1.23 -9.43
CA ALA A 22 -7.04 2.33 -8.48
C ALA A 22 -6.37 2.02 -7.13
N LYS A 23 -6.12 3.06 -6.34
CA LYS A 23 -5.57 2.86 -4.98
C LYS A 23 -6.50 2.02 -4.10
N THR A 24 -7.81 2.13 -4.29
CA THR A 24 -8.85 1.37 -3.58
C THR A 24 -8.71 -0.14 -3.76
N ASP A 25 -8.04 -0.60 -4.83
CA ASP A 25 -7.82 -2.02 -5.07
C ASP A 25 -6.86 -2.63 -4.03
N PHE A 26 -6.15 -1.81 -3.25
CA PHE A 26 -5.39 -2.27 -2.09
C PHE A 26 -6.25 -2.52 -0.84
N GLU A 27 -7.50 -2.04 -0.77
CA GLU A 27 -8.34 -2.16 0.42
C GLU A 27 -8.55 -3.60 0.88
N PRO A 28 -8.86 -4.59 0.00
CA PRO A 28 -9.01 -5.98 0.42
C PRO A 28 -7.73 -6.56 1.02
N LEU A 29 -6.56 -6.18 0.49
CA LEU A 29 -5.26 -6.60 1.02
C LEU A 29 -5.01 -6.00 2.41
N LEU A 30 -5.26 -4.69 2.56
CA LEU A 30 -5.06 -3.99 3.83
C LEU A 30 -6.02 -4.51 4.90
N GLN A 31 -7.27 -4.78 4.56
CA GLN A 31 -8.26 -5.40 5.45
C GLN A 31 -7.85 -6.81 5.84
N ALA A 32 -7.43 -7.66 4.90
CA ALA A 32 -6.98 -9.02 5.21
C ALA A 32 -5.75 -9.03 6.15
N ILE A 33 -4.89 -8.02 6.06
CA ILE A 33 -3.76 -7.84 6.98
C ILE A 33 -4.24 -7.36 8.36
N GLN A 34 -5.17 -6.41 8.41
CA GLN A 34 -5.76 -5.90 9.66
C GLN A 34 -6.51 -6.99 10.43
N GLU A 35 -7.23 -7.86 9.72
CA GLU A 35 -7.98 -8.98 10.28
C GLU A 35 -7.08 -10.18 10.60
N GLU A 36 -5.75 -10.04 10.49
CA GLU A 36 -4.75 -11.10 10.70
C GLU A 36 -4.99 -12.37 9.85
N LYS A 37 -5.77 -12.26 8.76
CA LYS A 37 -6.03 -13.35 7.80
C LYS A 37 -4.80 -13.68 6.96
N LEU A 38 -3.85 -12.75 6.86
CA LEU A 38 -2.57 -12.93 6.18
C LEU A 38 -1.40 -12.87 7.17
N PRO A 39 -0.45 -13.82 7.10
CA PRO A 39 0.73 -13.78 7.95
C PRO A 39 1.64 -12.61 7.53
N VAL A 40 1.78 -11.63 8.42
CA VAL A 40 2.71 -10.51 8.22
C VAL A 40 4.08 -10.88 8.79
N PRO A 41 5.19 -10.65 8.06
CA PRO A 41 6.51 -10.90 8.59
C PRO A 41 6.74 -10.06 9.86
N LYS A 42 7.16 -10.74 10.93
CA LYS A 42 7.52 -10.12 12.21
C LYS A 42 9.04 -10.14 12.33
N TRP A 43 9.66 -8.98 12.50
CA TRP A 43 11.10 -8.88 12.73
C TRP A 43 11.37 -8.53 14.19
N LYS A 44 12.04 -9.43 14.93
CA LYS A 44 12.37 -9.25 16.36
C LYS A 44 11.17 -8.83 17.24
N GLY A 45 9.99 -9.38 16.97
CA GLY A 45 8.75 -9.09 17.72
C GLY A 45 8.01 -7.83 17.26
N THR A 46 8.56 -7.05 16.32
CA THR A 46 7.87 -5.92 15.70
C THR A 46 7.14 -6.40 14.44
N SER A 47 5.82 -6.19 14.38
CA SER A 47 5.05 -6.34 13.15
C SER A 47 5.24 -5.10 12.27
N LEU A 48 5.37 -5.33 10.97
CA LEU A 48 5.35 -4.23 10.00
C LEU A 48 3.90 -3.78 9.79
N ASN A 49 3.66 -2.46 9.71
CA ASN A 49 2.37 -1.92 9.29
C ASN A 49 2.45 -1.62 7.77
N PRO A 50 1.89 -2.47 6.90
CA PRO A 50 2.00 -2.30 5.46
C PRO A 50 1.25 -1.05 4.97
N ALA A 51 0.15 -0.66 5.61
CA ALA A 51 -0.59 0.56 5.24
C ALA A 51 0.29 1.80 5.42
N ALA A 52 1.03 1.86 6.55
CA ALA A 52 1.98 2.94 6.82
C ALA A 52 3.19 2.89 5.87
N LEU A 53 3.71 1.71 5.55
CA LEU A 53 4.85 1.54 4.63
C LEU A 53 4.50 1.87 3.17
N LEU A 54 3.28 1.55 2.74
CA LEU A 54 2.72 1.94 1.45
C LEU A 54 2.43 3.44 1.38
N GLY A 55 2.27 4.09 2.54
CA GLY A 55 1.77 5.47 2.61
C GLY A 55 0.37 5.58 2.01
N TYR A 56 -0.49 4.58 2.25
CA TYR A 56 -1.77 4.39 1.56
C TYR A 56 -2.63 5.68 1.53
N GLU A 57 -2.74 6.37 2.66
CA GLU A 57 -3.51 7.61 2.77
C GLU A 57 -2.98 8.72 1.87
N GLN A 58 -1.67 8.75 1.62
CA GLN A 58 -1.00 9.79 0.84
C GLN A 58 -0.86 9.42 -0.64
N LEU A 59 -1.20 8.19 -1.05
CA LEU A 59 -1.12 7.76 -2.45
C LEU A 59 -2.05 8.57 -3.36
N ALA A 60 -1.49 9.04 -4.47
CA ALA A 60 -2.18 9.82 -5.50
C ALA A 60 -2.97 11.02 -4.93
N THR A 61 -2.52 11.60 -3.82
CA THR A 61 -3.15 12.78 -3.20
C THR A 61 -2.62 14.10 -3.76
N ARG A 62 -1.41 14.07 -4.35
CA ARG A 62 -0.83 15.20 -5.05
C ARG A 62 -1.14 15.10 -6.54
N PRO A 63 -1.44 16.22 -7.21
CA PRO A 63 -1.60 16.27 -8.66
C PRO A 63 -0.42 15.62 -9.39
#